data_AF-N9LV52-F1
#
_entry.id   AF-N9LV52-F1
#
_cell.length_a   1.000
_cell.length_b   1.000
_cell.length_c   1.000
_cell.angle_alpha   90.00
_cell.angle_beta   90.00
_cell.angle_gamma   90.00
#
_symmetry.space_group_name_H-M   'P 1'
#
loop_
_entity.id
_entity.type
_entity.pdbx_description
1 polymer ?
#
loop_
_entity_poly.entity_id
_entity_poly.type
_entity_poly.pdbx_seq_one_letter_code
_entity_poly.pdbx_strand_id
1 'polypeptide(L)'
;MFYNDCKLNIRANGVLELQKGTQIFTSKLDGDSTDNLMLINNTGQDYLLNSSSTDIDFTLQKYKFIQIKLNGNQVVSASAGLDTRKAPDQLQTTQLECSFI
;
A
#
# COMPACT_ATOMS: atom_id res chain seq x y z
N MET A 1 -4.09 25.77 -7.29
CA MET A 1 -4.65 24.42 -7.44
C MET A 1 -3.50 23.44 -7.29
N PHE A 2 -3.38 22.77 -6.14
CA PHE A 2 -2.41 21.68 -5.99
C PHE A 2 -3.03 20.47 -6.67
N TYR A 3 -2.49 20.07 -7.82
CA TYR A 3 -2.89 18.83 -8.45
C TYR A 3 -2.52 17.68 -7.51
N ASN A 4 -3.51 16.90 -7.08
CA ASN A 4 -3.28 15.58 -6.52
C ASN A 4 -2.76 14.70 -7.67
N ASP A 5 -1.48 14.83 -8.01
CA ASP A 5 -0.77 14.00 -9.02
C ASP A 5 -0.53 12.57 -8.48
N CYS A 6 -1.54 12.04 -7.80
CA CYS A 6 -1.57 10.72 -7.25
C CYS A 6 -2.03 9.74 -8.32
N LYS A 7 -1.22 8.72 -8.55
CA LYS A 7 -1.54 7.65 -9.48
C LYS A 7 -1.25 6.31 -8.82
N LEU A 8 -2.26 5.45 -8.78
CA LEU A 8 -2.12 4.04 -8.42
C LEU A 8 -2.31 3.20 -9.67
N ASN A 9 -1.29 2.43 -10.05
CA ASN A 9 -1.38 1.44 -11.12
C ASN A 9 -1.32 0.04 -10.49
N ILE A 10 -2.36 -0.77 -10.73
CA ILE A 10 -2.37 -2.19 -10.37
C ILE A 10 -2.41 -2.97 -11.68
N ARG A 11 -1.35 -3.74 -11.95
CA ARG A 11 -1.18 -4.50 -13.20
C ARG A 11 -1.67 -5.93 -13.00
N ALA A 12 -2.09 -6.56 -14.10
CA ALA A 12 -2.62 -7.93 -14.10
C ALA A 12 -1.64 -8.99 -13.56
N ASN A 13 -0.33 -8.71 -13.56
CA ASN A 13 0.70 -9.58 -13.00
C ASN A 13 0.98 -9.33 -11.51
N GLY A 14 0.13 -8.58 -10.83
CA GLY A 14 0.25 -8.25 -9.41
C GLY A 14 1.20 -7.09 -9.11
N VAL A 15 1.82 -6.44 -10.09
CA VAL A 15 2.67 -5.26 -9.82
C VAL A 15 1.80 -4.07 -9.42
N LEU A 16 2.11 -3.48 -8.26
CA LEU A 16 1.52 -2.26 -7.75
C LEU A 16 2.55 -1.13 -7.88
N GLU A 17 2.11 0.03 -8.36
CA GLU A 17 2.91 1.25 -8.43
C GLU A 17 2.09 2.41 -7.88
N LEU A 18 2.60 3.06 -6.84
CA LEU A 18 2.02 4.26 -6.25
C LEU A 18 2.96 5.44 -6.50
N GLN A 19 2.44 6.45 -7.19
CA GLN A 19 3.19 7.64 -7.59
C GLN A 19 2.53 8.91 -7.06
N LYS A 20 3.36 9.87 -6.62
CA LYS A 20 2.97 11.25 -6.32
C LYS A 20 4.07 12.21 -6.79
N GLY A 21 3.78 12.98 -7.85
CA GLY A 21 4.81 13.77 -8.52
C GLY A 21 5.94 12.89 -9.07
N THR A 22 7.18 13.11 -8.62
CA THR A 22 8.36 12.31 -9.03
C THR A 22 8.64 11.10 -8.12
N GLN A 23 7.93 10.97 -7.00
CA GLN A 23 8.11 9.83 -6.08
C GLN A 23 7.32 8.64 -6.61
N ILE A 24 8.00 7.49 -6.73
CA ILE A 24 7.41 6.23 -7.21
C ILE A 24 7.80 5.13 -6.22
N PHE A 25 6.80 4.41 -5.73
CA PHE A 25 6.95 3.19 -4.95
C PHE A 25 6.35 2.02 -5.70
N THR A 26 7.00 0.87 -5.62
CA THR A 26 6.54 -0.36 -6.28
C THR A 26 6.55 -1.52 -5.29
N SER A 27 5.52 -2.36 -5.36
CA SER A 27 5.47 -3.65 -4.68
C SER A 27 4.84 -4.67 -5.63
N LYS A 28 4.74 -5.92 -5.20
CA LYS A 28 4.07 -6.97 -5.97
C LYS A 28 3.16 -7.76 -5.04
N LEU A 29 1.92 -7.95 -5.48
CA LEU A 29 0.98 -8.89 -4.89
C LEU A 29 1.24 -10.26 -5.54
N ASP A 30 1.96 -11.13 -4.86
CA ASP A 30 2.35 -12.46 -5.35
C ASP A 30 2.02 -13.62 -4.40
N GLY A 31 1.27 -13.32 -3.33
CA GLY A 31 0.76 -14.31 -2.38
C GLY A 31 1.78 -14.70 -1.32
N ASP A 32 2.83 -13.89 -1.12
CA ASP A 32 3.81 -14.13 -0.06
C ASP A 32 3.29 -13.72 1.33
N SER A 33 4.13 -13.94 2.36
CA SER A 33 3.74 -13.70 3.76
C SER A 33 3.49 -12.23 4.13
N THR A 34 3.78 -11.28 3.23
CA THR A 34 3.57 -9.84 3.40
C THR A 34 2.31 -9.32 2.70
N ASP A 35 1.70 -10.16 1.86
CA ASP A 35 0.44 -9.85 1.20
C ASP A 35 -0.74 -10.23 2.09
N ASN A 36 -1.61 -9.25 2.38
CA ASN A 36 -2.81 -9.52 3.16
C ASN A 36 -3.95 -8.57 2.80
N LEU A 37 -5.18 -9.10 2.77
CA LEU A 37 -6.40 -8.29 2.74
C LEU A 37 -7.09 -8.40 4.10
N MET A 38 -7.16 -7.30 4.85
CA MET A 38 -7.74 -7.24 6.19
C MET A 38 -9.03 -6.42 6.18
N LEU A 39 -10.10 -6.95 6.77
CA LEU A 39 -11.29 -6.16 7.09
C LEU A 39 -10.99 -5.32 8.34
N ILE A 40 -11.01 -3.99 8.20
CA ILE A 40 -10.69 -3.04 9.28
C ILE A 40 -11.93 -2.43 9.93
N ASN A 41 -13.10 -2.51 9.28
CA ASN A 41 -14.38 -2.08 9.85
C ASN A 41 -15.55 -2.90 9.28
N ASN A 42 -16.26 -3.60 10.17
CA ASN A 42 -17.38 -4.48 9.81
C ASN A 42 -18.65 -3.74 9.38
N THR A 43 -18.77 -2.44 9.66
CA THR A 43 -19.97 -1.67 9.31
C THR A 43 -19.92 -1.07 7.91
N GLY A 44 -18.70 -0.87 7.36
CA GLY A 44 -18.48 -0.12 6.11
C GLY A 44 -17.87 -0.92 4.97
N GLN A 45 -17.56 -2.21 5.17
CA GLN A 45 -16.74 -3.00 4.22
C GLN A 45 -15.40 -2.31 3.92
N ASP A 46 -14.78 -1.74 4.96
CA ASP A 46 -13.47 -1.12 4.81
C ASP A 46 -12.40 -2.20 4.85
N TYR A 47 -11.62 -2.32 3.79
CA TYR A 47 -10.51 -3.25 3.73
C TYR A 47 -9.16 -2.53 3.61
N LEU A 48 -8.13 -3.22 4.07
CA LEU A 48 -6.74 -2.83 3.93
C LEU A 48 -5.99 -3.92 3.19
N LEU A 49 -5.51 -3.61 1.99
CA LEU A 49 -4.64 -4.48 1.21
C LEU A 49 -3.20 -4.05 1.42
N ASN A 50 -2.40 -4.90 2.06
CA ASN A 50 -0.95 -4.74 2.11
C ASN A 50 -0.31 -5.52 0.96
N SER A 51 0.72 -4.94 0.37
CA SER A 51 1.65 -5.60 -0.53
C SER A 51 3.06 -5.10 -0.27
N SER A 52 4.02 -6.02 -0.18
CA SER A 52 5.44 -5.73 0.00
C SER A 52 6.25 -6.80 -0.75
N SER A 53 7.58 -6.66 -0.73
CA SER A 53 8.47 -7.80 -0.95
C SER A 53 8.73 -8.50 0.39
N THR A 54 8.96 -9.81 0.34
CA THR A 54 9.56 -10.60 1.43
C THR A 54 11.01 -10.20 1.74
N ASP A 55 11.69 -9.51 0.83
CA ASP A 55 13.01 -8.94 1.07
C ASP A 55 12.88 -7.71 1.96
N ILE A 56 13.50 -7.78 3.13
CA ILE A 56 13.69 -6.60 3.98
C ILE A 56 14.70 -5.66 3.31
N ASP A 57 14.51 -4.36 3.46
CA ASP A 57 15.59 -3.42 3.22
C ASP A 57 16.67 -3.68 4.27
N PHE A 58 17.82 -4.24 3.85
CA PHE A 58 18.90 -4.64 4.74
C PHE A 58 19.47 -3.49 5.58
N THR A 59 19.40 -2.25 5.09
CA THR A 59 19.89 -1.08 5.83
C THR A 59 18.91 -0.66 6.91
N LEU A 60 17.61 -0.76 6.61
CA LEU A 60 16.54 -0.30 7.49
C LEU A 60 15.98 -1.39 8.42
N GLN A 61 16.24 -2.66 8.11
CA GLN A 61 15.61 -3.84 8.73
C GLN A 61 14.08 -3.76 8.74
N LYS A 62 13.51 -3.25 7.64
CA LYS A 62 12.07 -3.02 7.46
C LYS A 62 11.61 -3.48 6.09
N TYR A 63 10.36 -3.91 6.01
CA TYR A 63 9.65 -4.16 4.76
C TYR A 63 9.18 -2.84 4.14
N LYS A 64 9.09 -2.82 2.81
CA LYS A 64 8.59 -1.67 2.03
C LYS A 64 7.21 -2.00 1.49
N PHE A 65 6.21 -1.34 2.06
CA PHE A 65 4.81 -1.59 1.72
C PHE A 65 4.26 -0.56 0.75
N ILE A 66 3.35 -1.04 -0.10
CA ILE A 66 2.20 -0.27 -0.56
C ILE A 66 0.99 -0.81 0.20
N GLN A 67 0.26 0.08 0.87
CA GLN A 67 -0.94 -0.21 1.63
C GLN A 67 -2.12 0.53 1.00
N ILE A 68 -3.14 -0.21 0.55
CA ILE A 68 -4.31 0.33 -0.15
C ILE A 68 -5.54 0.21 0.75
N LYS A 69 -6.23 1.33 0.97
CA LYS A 69 -7.52 1.34 1.64
C LYS A 69 -8.64 1.22 0.62
N LEU A 70 -9.52 0.26 0.85
CA LEU A 70 -10.69 -0.03 0.04
C LEU A 70 -11.95 0.21 0.86
N ASN A 71 -13.00 0.70 0.20
CA ASN A 71 -14.37 0.67 0.71
C ASN A 71 -15.22 -0.12 -0.28
N GLY A 72 -15.61 -1.34 0.09
CA GLY A 72 -16.14 -2.33 -0.85
C GLY A 72 -15.18 -2.54 -2.02
N ASN A 73 -15.62 -2.13 -3.22
CA ASN A 73 -14.91 -2.32 -4.49
C ASN A 73 -14.11 -1.07 -4.91
N GLN A 74 -14.15 -0.01 -4.11
CA GLN A 74 -13.55 1.28 -4.44
C GLN A 74 -12.22 1.46 -3.72
N VAL A 75 -11.21 1.91 -4.45
CA VAL A 75 -9.95 2.39 -3.85
C VAL A 75 -10.17 3.81 -3.32
N VAL A 76 -9.98 3.99 -2.01
CA VAL A 76 -10.20 5.26 -1.31
C VAL A 76 -8.89 6.03 -1.18
N SER A 77 -7.85 5.35 -0.70
CA SER A 77 -6.52 5.91 -0.50
C SER A 77 -5.45 4.84 -0.65
N ALA A 78 -4.21 5.28 -0.83
CA ALA A 78 -3.06 4.41 -0.76
C ALA A 78 -1.87 5.14 -0.13
N SER A 79 -1.06 4.37 0.58
CA SER A 79 0.14 4.83 1.25
C SER A 79 1.31 3.93 0.90
N ALA A 80 2.50 4.50 0.80
CA ALA A 80 3.74 3.73 0.74
C ALA A 80 4.63 4.08 1.93
N GLY A 81 5.36 3.10 2.43
CA GLY A 81 6.17 3.29 3.62
C GLY A 81 6.81 2.02 4.15
N LEU A 82 7.17 2.06 5.43
CA LEU A 82 8.00 1.05 6.08
C LEU A 82 7.32 0.47 7.31
N ASP A 83 7.49 -0.84 7.52
CA ASP A 83 7.08 -1.51 8.75
C ASP A 83 8.03 -2.67 9.09
N THR A 84 8.06 -3.07 10.37
CA THR A 84 8.81 -4.24 10.85
C THR A 84 7.95 -5.51 10.85
N ARG A 85 6.63 -5.36 10.83
CA ARG A 85 5.65 -6.44 10.77
C ARG A 85 5.35 -6.78 9.31
N LYS A 86 5.04 -8.06 9.06
CA LYS A 86 4.65 -8.53 7.72
C LYS A 86 3.21 -8.18 7.34
N ALA A 87 2.34 -7.92 8.32
CA ALA A 87 0.94 -7.58 8.10
C ALA A 87 0.52 -6.39 9.00
N PRO A 88 0.98 -5.17 8.69
CA PRO A 88 0.61 -3.99 9.47
C PRO A 88 -0.82 -3.53 9.18
N ASP A 89 -1.57 -3.23 10.24
CA ASP A 89 -2.85 -2.51 10.21
C ASP A 89 -2.66 -1.00 9.96
N GLN A 90 -1.46 -0.48 10.25
CA GLN A 90 -0.99 0.86 9.92
C GLN A 90 0.53 0.81 9.76
N LEU A 91 1.05 1.50 8.74
CA LEU A 91 2.50 1.59 8.53
C LEU A 91 3.18 2.34 9.68
N GLN A 92 4.26 1.76 10.22
CA GLN A 92 5.12 2.42 11.20
C GLN A 92 5.69 3.75 10.68
N THR A 93 5.98 3.84 9.38
CA THR A 93 6.49 5.08 8.76
C THR A 93 5.87 5.27 7.38
N THR A 94 4.98 6.24 7.24
CA THR A 94 4.43 6.66 5.95
C THR A 94 5.43 7.59 5.24
N GLN A 95 5.72 7.29 3.98
CA GLN A 95 6.63 8.07 3.13
C GLN A 95 5.89 8.78 2.00
N LEU A 96 4.76 8.20 1.56
CA LEU A 96 3.88 8.79 0.56
C LEU A 96 2.44 8.42 0.90
N GLU A 97 1.53 9.38 0.74
CA GLU A 97 0.09 9.19 0.94
C GLU A 97 -0.71 9.89 -0.18
N CYS A 98 -1.72 9.17 -0.66
CA CYS A 98 -2.62 9.57 -1.73
C CYS A 98 -4.09 9.34 -1.35
N SER A 99 -4.92 10.37 -1.59
CA SER A 99 -6.39 10.28 -1.59
C SER A 99 -6.88 10.26 -3.02
N PHE A 100 -7.84 9.38 -3.34
CA PHE A 100 -8.48 9.27 -4.66
C PHE A 100 -9.95 9.69 -4.65
N ILE A 101 -10.45 10.10 -3.48
CA ILE A 101 -11.75 10.74 -3.25
C ILE A 101 -11.56 12.24 -3.00
#